data_AF-A0A960D6E9-F1
#
_entry.id   AF-A0A960D6E9-F1
#
_cell.length_a   1.000
_cell.length_b   1.000
_cell.length_c   1.000
_cell.angle_alpha   90.00
_cell.angle_beta   90.00
_cell.angle_gamma   90.00
#
_symmetry.space_group_name_H-M   'P 1'
#
loop_
_entity.id
_entity.type
_entity.pdbx_description
1 polymer ?
#
loop_
_entity_poly.entity_id
_entity_poly.type
_entity_poly.pdbx_seq_one_letter_code
_entity_poly.pdbx_strand_id
1 'polypeptide(L)' 'MKPAAAQAQAADPADRLERLAALQDRGLITDEEFAQQKRRILGES' A
#
# COMPACT_ATOMS: atom_id res chain seq x y z
N MET A 1 -13.31 27.12 12.53
CA MET A 1 -12.00 26.43 12.48
C MET A 1 -12.28 24.94 12.41
N LYS A 2 -12.03 24.29 11.26
CA LYS A 2 -12.14 22.83 11.14
C LYS A 2 -10.86 22.24 11.73
N PRO A 3 -10.91 21.30 12.69
CA PRO A 3 -9.69 20.61 13.10
C PRO A 3 -9.27 19.72 11.94
N ALA A 4 -8.30 20.21 11.16
CA ALA A 4 -7.41 19.36 10.41
C ALA A 4 -6.52 18.64 11.43
N ALA A 5 -6.24 17.36 11.14
CA ALA A 5 -5.39 16.44 11.90
C ALA A 5 -6.00 15.86 13.18
N ALA A 6 -6.48 14.60 13.09
CA ALA A 6 -6.24 13.58 14.11
C ALA A 6 -6.81 12.21 13.70
N GLN A 7 -6.34 11.62 12.59
CA GLN A 7 -6.35 10.15 12.43
C GLN A 7 -5.03 9.74 11.78
N ALA A 8 -3.96 9.76 12.58
CA ALA A 8 -2.82 8.90 12.35
C ALA A 8 -3.28 7.45 12.55
N GLN A 9 -3.81 6.82 11.52
CA GLN A 9 -4.28 5.43 11.60
C GLN A 9 -3.80 4.67 10.37
N ALA A 10 -2.60 4.12 10.50
CA ALA A 10 -2.11 2.99 9.72
C ALA A 10 -2.28 3.13 8.19
N ALA A 11 -1.50 3.99 7.52
CA ALA A 11 -1.40 4.16 6.06
C ALA A 11 -2.47 3.41 5.27
N ASP A 12 -3.50 4.11 4.77
CA ASP A 12 -4.62 3.54 4.04
C ASP A 12 -4.16 2.43 3.08
N PRO A 13 -4.97 1.35 2.90
CA PRO A 13 -4.60 0.27 2.00
C PRO A 13 -4.22 0.79 0.60
N ALA A 14 -4.84 1.89 0.13
CA ALA A 14 -4.46 2.59 -1.08
C ALA A 14 -3.02 3.12 -1.08
N ASP A 15 -2.59 3.79 0.00
CA ASP A 15 -1.24 4.35 0.18
C ASP A 15 -0.18 3.24 0.18
N ARG A 16 -0.51 2.09 0.79
CA ARG A 16 0.37 0.91 0.78
C ARG A 16 0.50 0.29 -0.61
N LEU A 17 -0.60 0.23 -1.36
CA LEU A 17 -0.60 -0.27 -2.74
C LEU A 17 0.21 0.64 -3.67
N GLU A 18 0.11 1.96 -3.50
CA GLU A 18 0.90 2.92 -4.28
C GLU A 18 2.41 2.73 -4.07
N ARG A 19 2.85 2.60 -2.81
CA ARG A 19 4.25 2.31 -2.48
C ARG A 19 4.70 0.98 -3.08
N LEU A 20 3.85 -0.04 -3.01
CA LEU A 20 4.15 -1.36 -3.55
C LEU A 20 4.32 -1.31 -5.08
N ALA A 21 3.47 -0.55 -5.79
CA ALA A 21 3.57 -0.37 -7.23
C ALA A 21 4.84 0.40 -7.62
N ALA A 22 5.21 1.43 -6.84
CA ALA A 22 6.45 2.16 -7.05
C ALA A 22 7.71 1.29 -6.86
N LEU A 23 7.66 0.27 -6.00
CA LEU A 23 8.76 -0.70 -5.85
C LEU A 23 8.86 -1.63 -7.07
N GLN A 24 7.72 -2.08 -7.60
CA GLN A 24 7.66 -2.93 -8.79
C GLN A 24 8.16 -2.18 -10.03
N ASP A 25 7.71 -0.93 -10.23
CA ASP A 25 8.12 -0.08 -11.34
C ASP A 25 9.64 0.15 -11.39
N ARG A 26 10.27 0.26 -10.21
CA ARG A 26 11.73 0.37 -10.07
C ARG A 26 12.47 -0.95 -10.23
N GLY A 27 11.77 -2.07 -10.39
CA GLY A 27 12.35 -3.41 -10.45
C GLY A 27 12.92 -3.90 -9.12
N LEU A 28 12.49 -3.33 -7.98
CA LEU A 28 12.94 -3.75 -6.64
C LEU A 28 12.22 -5.00 -6.14
N ILE A 29 11.02 -5.27 -6.68
CA ILE A 29 10.25 -6.48 -6.46
C ILE A 29 9.78 -7.02 -7.81
N THR A 30 9.55 -8.33 -7.87
CA THR A 30 8.96 -8.98 -9.05
C THR A 30 7.44 -8.82 -9.05
N ASP A 31 6.82 -9.03 -10.21
CA ASP A 31 5.35 -9.09 -10.34
C ASP A 31 4.70 -10.09 -9.38
N GLU A 32 5.36 -11.22 -9.12
CA GLU A 32 4.87 -12.25 -8.20
C GLU A 32 4.85 -11.72 -6.76
N GLU A 33 5.94 -11.10 -6.31
CA GLU A 33 6.05 -10.50 -4.98
C GLU A 33 5.06 -9.33 -4.79
N PHE A 34 4.87 -8.52 -5.83
CA PHE A 34 3.84 -7.48 -5.85
C PHE A 34 2.44 -8.07 -5.67
N ALA A 35 2.09 -9.11 -6.43
CA ALA A 35 0.79 -9.75 -6.35
C ALA A 35 0.52 -10.36 -4.96
N GLN A 36 1.52 -11.01 -4.35
CA GLN A 36 1.39 -11.57 -3.00
C GLN A 36 1.15 -10.50 -1.94
N GLN A 37 1.94 -9.41 -1.96
CA GLN A 37 1.76 -8.31 -1.01
C GLN A 37 0.46 -7.54 -1.21
N LYS A 38 0.03 -7.35 -2.47
CA LYS A 38 -1.26 -6.74 -2.80
C LYS A 38 -2.44 -7.52 -2.20
N ARG A 39 -2.47 -8.85 -2.36
CA ARG A 39 -3.51 -9.71 -1.77
C ARG A 39 -3.55 -9.61 -0.24
N ARG A 40 -2.38 -9.57 0.40
CA ARG A 40 -2.25 -9.40 1.85
C ARG A 40 -2.79 -8.05 2.33
N ILE A 41 -2.57 -6.98 1.56
CA ILE A 41 -3.09 -5.63 1.88
C ILE A 41 -4.61 -5.56 1.68
N LEU A 42 -5.12 -6.20 0.63
CA LEU A 42 -6.56 -6.26 0.34
C LEU A 42 -7.33 -7.23 1.25
N GLY A 43 -6.63 -8.08 2.00
CA GLY A 43 -7.24 -9.08 2.88
C GLY A 43 -7.91 -10.22 2.12
N GLU A 44 -7.59 -10.41 0.83
CA GLU A 44 -8.03 -11.55 0.03
C GLU A 44 -7.24 -12.78 0.47
N SER A 45 -7.73 -13.42 1.54
CA SER A 45 -7.24 -14.69 2.09
C SER A 45 -8.20 -15.80 1.70
#